data_AF-A0A3P7ITA1-F1
#
_entry.id   AF-A0A3P7ITA1-F1
#
_cell.length_a   1.000
_cell.length_b   1.000
_cell.length_c   1.000
_cell.angle_alpha   90.00
_cell.angle_beta   90.00
_cell.angle_gamma   90.00
#
_symmetry.space_group_name_H-M   'P 1'
#
loop_
_entity.id
_entity.type
_entity.pdbx_description
1 polymer ?
#
loop_
_entity_poly.entity_id
_entity_poly.type
_entity_poly.pdbx_seq_one_letter_code
_entity_poly.pdbx_strand_id
1 'polypeptide(L)'
;MSVASNQPTSSTDTQDEKDKSLGMREAEAVPERPLDIERLRRCIIEFVHENFLEVVFWQMQTANKDFDEMLGVQAVVLLSKMDEKERGVLLMELVTIVHEASPQWRQEYERVVDAILYYAHAAGVLSINMCVEGLALTADFTLRTIMDPQKWTFIEENIPLMDYKGVRSLFK
;
A
#
# COMPACT_ATOMS: atom_id res chain seq x y z
N MET A 1 -0.50 -36.34 -69.90
CA MET A 1 -1.39 -35.50 -70.74
C MET A 1 -2.49 -34.92 -69.83
N SER A 2 -3.34 -34.03 -70.35
CA SER A 2 -4.24 -33.11 -69.64
C SER A 2 -5.20 -33.77 -68.60
N VAL A 3 -5.47 -33.15 -67.44
CA VAL A 3 -6.66 -32.29 -67.08
C VAL A 3 -7.99 -33.09 -67.14
N ALA A 4 -8.91 -33.10 -66.16
CA ALA A 4 -9.36 -32.12 -65.15
C ALA A 4 -9.94 -32.82 -63.88
N SER A 5 -10.54 -32.21 -62.85
CA SER A 5 -10.39 -30.93 -62.11
C SER A 5 -11.57 -30.75 -61.13
N ASN A 6 -11.33 -30.38 -59.84
CA ASN A 6 -12.18 -29.51 -58.98
C ASN A 6 -11.69 -29.46 -57.50
N GLN A 7 -12.17 -28.44 -56.77
CA GLN A 7 -11.93 -28.07 -55.36
C GLN A 7 -13.29 -27.71 -54.72
N PRO A 8 -13.41 -27.34 -53.42
CA PRO A 8 -12.51 -27.55 -52.28
C PRO A 8 -12.74 -28.94 -51.61
N THR A 9 -13.04 -29.22 -50.33
CA THR A 9 -13.34 -28.45 -49.08
C THR A 9 -13.05 -29.33 -47.84
N SER A 10 -13.33 -28.84 -46.63
CA SER A 10 -13.03 -29.48 -45.34
C SER A 10 -14.15 -29.34 -44.29
N SER A 11 -14.51 -30.43 -43.61
CA SER A 11 -14.86 -30.45 -42.17
C SER A 11 -14.93 -31.90 -41.70
N THR A 12 -14.21 -32.26 -40.63
CA THR A 12 -14.29 -33.59 -40.01
C THR A 12 -14.93 -33.41 -38.63
N ASP A 13 -16.24 -33.62 -38.55
CA ASP A 13 -17.01 -33.48 -37.32
C ASP A 13 -16.77 -34.62 -36.32
N THR A 14 -17.38 -34.49 -35.13
CA THR A 14 -17.50 -35.50 -34.06
C THR A 14 -16.26 -35.79 -33.20
N GLN A 15 -15.92 -34.88 -32.28
CA GLN A 15 -15.40 -35.30 -30.96
C GLN A 15 -15.75 -34.40 -29.76
N ASP A 16 -16.91 -33.72 -29.79
CA ASP A 16 -17.49 -33.06 -28.61
C ASP A 16 -18.30 -34.05 -27.76
N GLU A 17 -17.75 -34.51 -26.63
CA GLU A 17 -18.45 -34.85 -25.35
C GLU A 17 -17.50 -35.46 -24.29
N LYS A 18 -16.35 -34.81 -24.03
CA LYS A 18 -15.61 -34.98 -22.76
C LYS A 18 -14.70 -33.79 -22.46
N ASP A 19 -14.21 -33.76 -21.22
CA ASP A 19 -13.22 -32.80 -20.69
C ASP A 19 -13.70 -31.35 -20.50
N LYS A 20 -14.88 -31.19 -19.87
CA LYS A 20 -15.30 -29.93 -19.24
C LYS A 20 -15.65 -30.08 -17.75
N SER A 21 -14.86 -30.86 -17.02
CA SER A 21 -14.88 -30.93 -15.56
C SER A 21 -13.49 -31.24 -15.00
N LEU A 22 -12.78 -30.18 -14.58
CA LEU A 22 -11.65 -30.09 -13.64
C LEU A 22 -10.92 -28.78 -13.96
N GLY A 23 -11.14 -27.75 -13.15
CA GLY A 23 -10.69 -26.39 -13.50
C GLY A 23 -11.24 -25.25 -12.67
N MET A 24 -12.05 -25.51 -11.63
CA MET A 24 -12.24 -24.55 -10.53
C MET A 24 -10.96 -24.49 -9.71
N ARG A 25 -9.95 -23.84 -10.27
CA ARG A 25 -8.82 -23.29 -9.52
C ARG A 25 -9.43 -22.19 -8.66
N GLU A 26 -9.44 -22.39 -7.35
CA GLU A 26 -9.96 -21.40 -6.42
C GLU A 26 -9.23 -20.08 -6.68
N ALA A 27 -9.98 -19.07 -7.12
CA ALA A 27 -9.48 -17.72 -7.16
C ALA A 27 -9.32 -17.31 -5.70
N GLU A 28 -8.07 -17.22 -5.27
CA GLU A 28 -7.70 -16.80 -3.92
C GLU A 28 -8.43 -15.49 -3.62
N ALA A 29 -9.44 -15.58 -2.76
CA ALA A 29 -10.41 -14.52 -2.58
C ALA A 29 -9.74 -13.40 -1.77
N VAL A 30 -9.09 -12.48 -2.50
CA VAL A 30 -8.62 -11.20 -1.97
C VAL A 30 -9.78 -10.62 -1.17
N PRO A 31 -9.64 -10.47 0.16
CA PRO A 31 -10.76 -10.03 1.00
C PRO A 31 -11.19 -8.65 0.49
N GLU A 32 -12.48 -8.45 0.25
CA GLU A 32 -13.00 -7.21 -0.34
C GLU A 32 -12.49 -6.01 0.45
N ARG A 33 -11.52 -5.29 -0.15
CA ARG A 33 -10.97 -4.09 0.45
C ARG A 33 -12.10 -3.08 0.58
N PRO A 34 -12.34 -2.50 1.76
CA PRO A 34 -13.28 -1.39 1.90
C PRO A 34 -12.96 -0.32 0.86
N LEU A 35 -13.95 0.11 0.08
CA LEU A 35 -13.77 1.00 -1.08
C LEU A 35 -13.00 2.29 -0.74
N ASP A 36 -13.16 2.79 0.49
CA ASP A 36 -12.43 3.96 0.98
C ASP A 36 -10.93 3.70 1.23
N ILE A 37 -10.53 2.47 1.58
CA ILE A 37 -9.11 2.06 1.68
C ILE A 37 -8.49 2.00 0.28
N GLU A 38 -9.17 1.39 -0.70
CA GLU A 38 -8.68 1.40 -2.10
C GLU A 38 -8.57 2.82 -2.65
N ARG A 39 -9.51 3.70 -2.27
CA ARG A 39 -9.48 5.12 -2.63
C ARG A 39 -8.30 5.84 -2.00
N LEU A 40 -8.03 5.65 -0.70
CA LEU A 40 -6.87 6.24 -0.03
C LEU A 40 -5.56 5.74 -0.67
N ARG A 41 -5.44 4.42 -0.90
CA ARG A 41 -4.31 3.82 -1.61
C ARG A 41 -4.10 4.46 -2.99
N ARG A 42 -5.18 4.69 -3.75
CA ARG A 42 -5.09 5.33 -5.07
C ARG A 42 -4.61 6.78 -4.97
N CYS A 43 -5.15 7.57 -4.05
CA CYS A 43 -4.70 8.95 -3.83
C CYS A 43 -3.20 9.03 -3.44
N ILE A 44 -2.68 8.07 -2.67
CA ILE A 44 -1.24 7.98 -2.35
C ILE A 44 -0.41 7.69 -3.61
N ILE A 45 -0.85 6.74 -4.45
CA ILE A 45 -0.17 6.38 -5.71
C ILE A 45 -0.19 7.53 -6.71
N GLU A 46 -1.33 8.20 -6.88
CA GLU A 46 -1.50 9.39 -7.72
C GLU A 46 -0.59 10.52 -7.21
N PHE A 47 -0.60 10.83 -5.91
CA PHE A 47 0.26 11.85 -5.31
C PHE A 47 1.75 11.59 -5.52
N VAL A 48 2.23 10.36 -5.28
CA VAL A 48 3.66 10.02 -5.44
C VAL A 48 4.11 10.14 -6.89
N HIS A 49 3.29 9.71 -7.86
CA HIS A 49 3.69 9.73 -9.27
C HIS A 49 3.48 11.07 -9.99
N GLU A 50 2.46 11.87 -9.63
CA GLU A 50 2.26 13.19 -10.23
C GLU A 50 3.30 14.22 -9.76
N ASN A 51 3.73 14.16 -8.50
CA ASN A 51 4.66 15.14 -7.90
C ASN A 51 6.16 14.80 -8.07
N PHE A 52 6.52 14.00 -9.07
CA PHE A 52 7.89 13.51 -9.29
C PHE A 52 8.98 14.60 -9.32
N LEU A 53 8.68 15.78 -9.89
CA LEU A 53 9.65 16.88 -9.93
C LEU A 53 9.84 17.58 -8.58
N GLU A 54 8.84 17.58 -7.72
CA GLU A 54 8.95 18.13 -6.35
C GLU A 54 9.73 17.16 -5.45
N VAL A 55 9.45 15.86 -5.58
CA VAL A 55 10.20 14.75 -4.98
C VAL A 55 11.70 14.85 -5.24
N VAL A 56 12.12 15.11 -6.49
CA VAL A 56 13.54 15.19 -6.88
C VAL A 56 14.27 16.39 -6.25
N PHE A 57 13.56 17.47 -5.88
CA PHE A 57 14.16 18.71 -5.34
C PHE A 57 13.77 18.99 -3.87
N TRP A 58 13.23 18.00 -3.15
CA TRP A 58 12.67 18.13 -1.80
C TRP A 58 13.58 18.84 -0.77
N GLN A 59 14.91 18.65 -0.82
CA GLN A 59 15.85 19.34 0.07
C GLN A 59 15.84 20.88 -0.04
N MET A 60 15.20 21.45 -1.08
CA MET A 60 15.02 22.89 -1.25
C MET A 60 13.56 23.36 -1.05
N GLN A 61 12.61 22.46 -0.77
CA GLN A 61 11.20 22.82 -0.61
C GLN A 61 10.83 23.02 0.87
N THR A 62 10.43 24.24 1.21
CA THR A 62 10.00 24.61 2.57
C THR A 62 8.48 24.47 2.80
N ALA A 63 7.70 24.14 1.76
CA ALA A 63 6.27 23.93 1.86
C ALA A 63 5.72 23.05 0.73
N ASN A 64 5.27 21.85 1.09
CA ASN A 64 4.11 21.19 0.45
C ASN A 64 3.06 20.77 1.51
N LYS A 65 3.11 21.46 2.66
CA LYS A 65 2.31 21.16 3.86
C LYS A 65 0.83 21.06 3.56
N ASP A 66 0.31 21.93 2.71
CA ASP A 66 -1.11 22.01 2.35
C ASP A 66 -1.62 20.71 1.69
N PHE A 67 -0.77 20.00 0.94
CA PHE A 67 -1.11 18.71 0.33
C PHE A 67 -0.88 17.52 1.27
N ASP A 68 0.21 17.52 2.05
CA ASP A 68 0.44 16.53 3.11
C ASP A 68 -0.70 16.59 4.15
N GLU A 69 -1.15 17.79 4.50
CA GLU A 69 -2.29 18.06 5.37
C GLU A 69 -3.62 17.68 4.72
N MET A 70 -3.84 17.94 3.42
CA MET A 70 -5.04 17.46 2.73
C MET A 70 -5.15 15.92 2.76
N LEU A 71 -4.04 15.21 2.48
CA LEU A 71 -4.00 13.75 2.48
C LEU A 71 -4.11 13.19 3.90
N GLY A 72 -3.46 13.84 4.87
CA GLY A 72 -3.59 13.55 6.30
C GLY A 72 -5.02 13.75 6.82
N VAL A 73 -5.70 14.83 6.42
CA VAL A 73 -7.12 15.07 6.72
C VAL A 73 -8.01 14.00 6.09
N GLN A 74 -7.79 13.62 4.82
CA GLN A 74 -8.54 12.55 4.17
C GLN A 74 -8.36 11.21 4.91
N ALA A 75 -7.14 10.87 5.31
CA ALA A 75 -6.86 9.68 6.10
C ALA A 75 -7.50 9.75 7.50
N VAL A 76 -7.42 10.89 8.20
CA VAL A 76 -8.08 11.11 9.50
C VAL A 76 -9.59 10.98 9.41
N VAL A 77 -10.22 11.55 8.37
CA VAL A 77 -11.68 11.47 8.14
C VAL A 77 -12.15 10.05 7.81
N LEU A 78 -11.26 9.20 7.28
CA LEU A 78 -11.51 7.77 7.10
C LEU A 78 -11.31 6.99 8.40
N LEU A 79 -10.13 7.11 9.01
CA LEU A 79 -9.74 6.43 10.27
C LEU A 79 -10.70 6.76 11.42
N SER A 80 -11.28 7.96 11.47
CA SER A 80 -12.24 8.38 12.51
C SER A 80 -13.61 7.68 12.42
N LYS A 81 -13.90 6.99 11.32
CA LYS A 81 -15.13 6.22 11.12
C LYS A 81 -14.94 4.71 11.35
N MET A 82 -13.69 4.27 11.50
CA MET A 82 -13.30 2.87 11.53
C MET A 82 -13.16 2.34 12.96
N ASP A 83 -13.47 1.05 13.15
CA ASP A 83 -13.17 0.34 14.40
C ASP A 83 -11.64 0.13 14.58
N GLU A 84 -11.20 -0.45 15.69
CA GLU A 84 -9.76 -0.67 15.93
C GLU A 84 -9.14 -1.73 15.01
N LYS A 85 -9.92 -2.67 14.47
CA LYS A 85 -9.47 -3.71 13.54
C LYS A 85 -9.37 -3.17 12.13
N GLU A 86 -10.36 -2.39 11.68
CA GLU A 86 -10.36 -1.71 10.39
C GLU A 86 -9.20 -0.73 10.27
N ARG A 87 -8.89 0.02 11.35
CA ARG A 87 -7.67 0.84 11.43
C ARG A 87 -6.39 0.00 11.32
N GLY A 88 -6.36 -1.19 11.92
CA GLY A 88 -5.27 -2.16 11.75
C GLY A 88 -5.14 -2.71 10.31
N VAL A 89 -6.25 -2.97 9.62
CA VAL A 89 -6.26 -3.39 8.21
C VAL A 89 -5.73 -2.26 7.31
N LEU A 90 -6.18 -1.01 7.54
CA LEU A 90 -5.68 0.16 6.82
C LEU A 90 -4.17 0.35 7.07
N LEU A 91 -3.70 0.20 8.31
CA LEU A 91 -2.28 0.27 8.67
C LEU A 91 -1.44 -0.75 7.87
N MET A 92 -1.90 -2.00 7.78
CA MET A 92 -1.22 -3.04 7.00
C MET A 92 -1.25 -2.76 5.50
N GLU A 93 -2.32 -2.18 4.95
CA GLU A 93 -2.38 -1.77 3.55
C GLU A 93 -1.41 -0.62 3.24
N LEU A 94 -1.27 0.38 4.13
CA LEU A 94 -0.27 1.45 4.00
C LEU A 94 1.16 0.88 4.01
N VAL A 95 1.48 -0.01 4.95
CA VAL A 95 2.75 -0.74 5.01
C VAL A 95 2.98 -1.54 3.71
N THR A 96 1.94 -2.19 3.19
CA THR A 96 2.00 -2.98 1.96
C THR A 96 2.33 -2.12 0.74
N ILE A 97 1.78 -0.90 0.63
CA ILE A 97 2.12 0.04 -0.45
C ILE A 97 3.62 0.35 -0.46
N VAL A 98 4.25 0.58 0.70
CA VAL A 98 5.70 0.87 0.80
C VAL A 98 6.56 -0.34 0.39
N HIS A 99 6.14 -1.55 0.74
CA HIS A 99 6.88 -2.77 0.39
C HIS A 99 6.67 -3.21 -1.07
N GLU A 100 5.47 -3.03 -1.63
CA GLU A 100 5.18 -3.28 -3.05
C GLU A 100 5.82 -2.22 -3.98
N ALA A 101 6.10 -1.02 -3.47
CA ALA A 101 6.80 0.02 -4.22
C ALA A 101 8.18 -0.44 -4.69
N SER A 102 8.52 -0.09 -5.94
CA SER A 102 9.84 -0.40 -6.49
C SER A 102 10.93 0.43 -5.78
N PRO A 103 12.20 -0.02 -5.75
CA PRO A 103 13.24 0.64 -4.96
C PRO A 103 13.53 2.10 -5.31
N GLN A 104 13.09 2.58 -6.48
CA GLN A 104 13.22 3.98 -6.92
C GLN A 104 12.15 4.91 -6.34
N TRP A 105 11.08 4.38 -5.76
CA TRP A 105 9.94 5.12 -5.21
C TRP A 105 9.66 4.78 -3.74
N ARG A 106 10.38 3.82 -3.15
CA ARG A 106 10.07 3.32 -1.81
C ARG A 106 10.16 4.42 -0.74
N GLN A 107 11.17 5.29 -0.80
CA GLN A 107 11.31 6.38 0.17
C GLN A 107 10.19 7.43 0.03
N GLU A 108 9.57 7.55 -1.15
CA GLU A 108 8.46 8.45 -1.44
C GLU A 108 7.17 7.92 -0.82
N TYR A 109 6.88 6.63 -1.04
CA TYR A 109 5.76 5.96 -0.40
C TYR A 109 5.94 5.88 1.13
N GLU A 110 7.15 5.60 1.61
CA GLU A 110 7.52 5.61 3.04
C GLU A 110 7.20 6.99 3.66
N ARG A 111 7.77 8.08 3.11
CA ARG A 111 7.55 9.46 3.57
C ARG A 111 6.07 9.85 3.63
N VAL A 112 5.30 9.52 2.60
CA VAL A 112 3.88 9.88 2.52
C VAL A 112 3.04 9.08 3.51
N VAL A 113 3.34 7.79 3.70
CA VAL A 113 2.70 6.97 4.73
C VAL A 113 3.06 7.47 6.13
N ASP A 114 4.34 7.77 6.39
CA ASP A 114 4.79 8.27 7.69
C ASP A 114 4.12 9.61 8.04
N ALA A 115 4.00 10.53 7.07
CA ALA A 115 3.26 11.79 7.23
C ALA A 115 1.78 11.56 7.60
N ILE A 116 1.11 10.61 6.95
CA ILE A 116 -0.26 10.20 7.30
C ILE A 116 -0.33 9.64 8.74
N LEU A 117 0.64 8.81 9.15
CA LEU A 117 0.69 8.22 10.49
C LEU A 117 0.89 9.30 11.57
N TYR A 118 1.79 10.26 11.35
CA TYR A 118 1.96 11.41 12.26
C TYR A 118 0.70 12.24 12.37
N TYR A 119 0.07 12.61 11.25
CA TYR A 119 -1.13 13.44 11.25
C TYR A 119 -2.30 12.73 11.95
N ALA A 120 -2.49 11.43 11.69
CA ALA A 120 -3.53 10.64 12.31
C ALA A 120 -3.29 10.32 13.80
N HIS A 121 -2.04 10.28 14.25
CA HIS A 121 -1.70 10.20 15.67
C HIS A 121 -1.89 11.55 16.38
N ALA A 122 -1.44 12.66 15.77
CA ALA A 122 -1.63 14.01 16.31
C ALA A 122 -3.12 14.40 16.42
N ALA A 123 -3.96 13.92 15.50
CA ALA A 123 -5.42 14.03 15.57
C ALA A 123 -6.08 13.10 16.62
N GLY A 124 -5.31 12.26 17.33
CA GLY A 124 -5.79 11.33 18.35
C GLY A 124 -6.53 10.10 17.83
N VAL A 125 -6.49 9.84 16.52
CA VAL A 125 -7.26 8.76 15.85
C VAL A 125 -6.49 7.44 15.81
N LEU A 126 -5.16 7.50 15.69
CA LEU A 126 -4.27 6.36 15.90
C LEU A 126 -3.68 6.39 17.31
N SER A 127 -3.67 5.22 17.96
CA SER A 127 -2.95 5.02 19.22
C SER A 127 -1.44 5.06 18.97
N ILE A 128 -0.68 5.39 20.01
CA ILE A 128 0.80 5.38 20.00
C ILE A 128 1.36 4.04 19.52
N ASN A 129 0.73 2.93 19.96
CA ASN A 129 1.03 1.58 19.48
C ASN A 129 0.93 1.47 17.95
N MET A 130 -0.23 1.82 17.36
CA MET A 130 -0.45 1.70 15.91
C MET A 130 0.43 2.65 15.10
N CYS A 131 0.72 3.84 15.63
CA CYS A 131 1.61 4.79 14.97
C CYS A 131 3.06 4.26 14.92
N VAL A 132 3.63 3.88 16.07
CA VAL A 132 5.01 3.36 16.14
C VAL A 132 5.14 2.02 15.42
N GLU A 133 4.14 1.14 15.48
CA GLU A 133 4.11 -0.11 14.71
C GLU A 133 4.09 0.15 13.20
N GLY A 134 3.29 1.10 12.72
CA GLY A 134 3.30 1.52 11.32
C GLY A 134 4.65 2.06 10.86
N LEU A 135 5.20 3.03 11.60
CA LEU A 135 6.49 3.66 11.29
C LEU A 135 7.65 2.66 11.31
N ALA A 136 7.65 1.71 12.25
CA ALA A 136 8.66 0.65 12.29
C ALA A 136 8.49 -0.33 11.11
N LEU A 137 7.27 -0.67 10.72
CA LEU A 137 7.02 -1.59 9.60
C LEU A 137 7.24 -0.96 8.21
N THR A 138 7.22 0.38 8.07
CA THR A 138 7.62 1.07 6.83
C THR A 138 9.12 1.29 6.71
N ALA A 139 9.90 1.22 7.80
CA ALA A 139 11.34 1.53 7.80
C ALA A 139 12.22 0.43 7.19
N ASP A 140 13.15 0.82 6.30
CA ASP A 140 14.21 -0.08 5.80
C ASP A 140 15.38 -0.20 6.79
N PHE A 141 15.22 -1.04 7.80
CA PHE A 141 16.29 -1.42 8.73
C PHE A 141 17.49 -2.15 8.08
N THR A 142 17.48 -2.43 6.77
CA THR A 142 18.67 -2.95 6.07
C THR A 142 19.70 -1.86 5.72
N LEU A 143 19.40 -0.58 6.04
CA LEU A 143 20.28 0.59 5.88
C LEU A 143 20.76 0.81 4.43
N ARG A 144 19.98 0.35 3.45
CA ARG A 144 20.21 0.60 2.01
C ARG A 144 19.75 1.99 1.60
N THR A 145 18.72 2.49 2.26
CA THR A 145 18.26 3.87 2.23
C THR A 145 18.70 4.59 3.51
N ILE A 146 18.72 5.94 3.47
CA ILE A 146 18.90 6.74 4.67
C ILE A 146 17.56 6.79 5.41
N MET A 147 17.51 6.23 6.62
CA MET A 147 16.37 6.36 7.52
C MET A 147 16.21 7.82 7.95
N ASP A 148 14.98 8.33 7.97
CA ASP A 148 14.71 9.70 8.41
C ASP A 148 15.03 9.89 9.92
N PRO A 149 15.80 10.93 10.31
CA PRO A 149 16.09 11.19 11.72
C PRO A 149 14.86 11.53 12.57
N GLN A 150 13.81 12.15 12.03
CA GLN A 150 12.60 12.46 12.81
C GLN A 150 11.84 11.17 13.12
N LYS A 151 11.77 10.26 12.15
CA LYS A 151 11.24 8.91 12.28
C LYS A 151 11.96 8.08 13.33
N TRP A 152 13.29 8.02 13.28
CA TRP A 152 14.05 7.34 14.32
C TRP A 152 13.79 7.94 15.71
N THR A 153 13.91 9.27 15.83
CA THR A 153 13.70 9.97 17.12
C THR A 153 12.31 9.70 17.68
N PHE A 154 11.26 9.78 16.86
CA PHE A 154 9.89 9.52 17.28
C PHE A 154 9.71 8.07 17.75
N ILE A 155 10.27 7.09 17.03
CA ILE A 155 10.21 5.67 17.44
C ILE A 155 10.95 5.48 18.79
N GLU A 156 12.16 6.02 18.94
CA GLU A 156 12.96 5.91 20.16
C GLU A 156 12.27 6.55 21.39
N GLU A 157 11.68 7.74 21.25
CA GLU A 157 10.97 8.42 22.33
C GLU A 157 9.64 7.75 22.71
N ASN A 158 8.95 7.11 21.77
CA ASN A 158 7.60 6.59 21.99
C ASN A 158 7.53 5.08 22.29
N ILE A 159 8.55 4.28 21.98
CA ILE A 159 8.64 2.86 22.39
C ILE A 159 8.41 2.66 23.91
N PRO A 160 9.01 3.46 24.82
CA PRO A 160 8.77 3.33 26.27
C PRO A 160 7.34 3.64 26.74
N LEU A 161 6.51 4.24 25.87
CA LEU A 161 5.12 4.63 26.14
C LEU A 161 4.11 3.63 25.56
N MET A 162 4.55 2.67 24.75
CA MET A 162 3.72 1.60 24.20
C MET A 162 3.32 0.58 25.28
N ASP A 163 2.19 -0.10 25.09
CA ASP A 163 1.83 -1.24 25.95
C ASP A 163 2.67 -2.49 25.61
N TYR A 164 2.69 -3.48 26.51
CA TYR A 164 3.49 -4.71 26.31
C TYR A 164 3.08 -5.52 25.06
N LYS A 165 1.88 -5.29 24.49
CA LYS A 165 1.45 -5.94 23.25
C LYS A 165 2.02 -5.23 22.03
N GLY A 166 2.01 -3.89 22.01
CA GLY A 166 2.63 -3.05 20.99
C GLY A 166 4.15 -3.23 20.94
N VAL A 167 4.82 -3.23 22.10
CA VAL A 167 6.26 -3.57 22.15
C VAL A 167 6.50 -5.00 21.62
N ARG A 168 5.56 -5.93 21.82
CA ARG A 168 5.67 -7.31 21.32
C ARG A 168 5.34 -7.46 19.82
N SER A 169 4.58 -6.58 19.18
CA SER A 169 4.38 -6.65 17.72
C SER A 169 5.64 -6.22 16.96
N LEU A 170 6.41 -5.27 17.48
CA LEU A 170 7.69 -4.82 16.91
C LEU A 170 8.78 -5.92 16.83
N PHE A 171 8.64 -7.03 17.56
CA PHE A 171 9.62 -8.12 17.64
C PHE A 171 9.07 -9.47 17.12
N LYS A 172 8.19 -9.45 16.12
CA LYS A 172 7.62 -10.65 15.46
C LYS A 172 8.20 -10.87 14.06
#